data_AF-A0AAD6UR92-F1
#
_entry.id   AF-A0AAD6UR92-F1
#
_cell.length_a   1.000
_cell.length_b   1.000
_cell.length_c   1.000
_cell.angle_alpha   90.00
_cell.angle_beta   90.00
_cell.angle_gamma   90.00
#
_symmetry.space_group_name_H-M   'P 1'
#
loop_
_entity.id
_entity.type
_entity.pdbx_description
1 polymer ?
#
loop_
_entity_poly.entity_id
_entity_poly.type
_entity_poly.pdbx_seq_one_letter_code
_entity_poly.pdbx_strand_id
1 'polypeptide(L)' 'GLLLGCNIVQFRTSRGKILPEKGRLFAILVSVAWHEIWRLRVDRVLTHPNKIHSEPAICTQWLRSINASLQLLS' A
#
# COMPACT_ATOMS: atom_id res chain seq x y z
N GLY A 1 -0.20 -9.48 -10.81
CA GLY A 1 -0.98 -9.60 -9.57
C GLY A 1 -2.00 -8.48 -9.60
N LEU A 2 -3.27 -8.84 -9.68
CA LEU A 2 -4.35 -7.96 -10.14
C LEU A 2 -4.84 -7.05 -9.01
N LEU A 3 -4.65 -5.73 -9.16
CA LEU A 3 -5.15 -4.69 -8.24
C LEU A 3 -6.70 -4.67 -8.14
N LEU A 4 -7.39 -5.42 -9.01
CA LEU A 4 -8.85 -5.51 -9.04
C LEU A 4 -9.43 -6.09 -7.73
N GLY A 5 -8.67 -6.89 -6.98
CA GLY A 5 -9.14 -7.44 -5.70
C GLY A 5 -9.27 -6.39 -4.59
N CYS A 6 -8.55 -5.27 -4.66
CA CYS A 6 -8.43 -4.32 -3.55
C CYS A 6 -9.76 -3.61 -3.24
N ASN A 7 -10.59 -3.37 -4.25
CA ASN A 7 -11.94 -2.80 -4.10
C ASN A 7 -13.05 -3.86 -3.95
N ILE A 8 -12.71 -5.15 -4.07
CA ILE A 8 -13.69 -6.26 -3.98
C ILE A 8 -13.76 -6.82 -2.55
N VAL A 9 -12.73 -6.60 -1.72
CA VAL A 9 -12.73 -7.05 -0.32
C VAL A 9 -13.72 -6.21 0.50
N GLN A 10 -14.87 -6.82 0.82
CA GLN A 10 -15.90 -6.22 1.68
C GLN A 10 -15.72 -6.69 3.12
N PHE A 11 -15.40 -5.77 4.02
CA PHE A 11 -15.41 -6.04 5.45
C PHE A 11 -16.83 -5.97 5.97
N ARG A 12 -17.27 -7.02 6.68
CA ARG A 12 -18.59 -7.10 7.30
C ARG A 12 -18.46 -7.36 8.79
N THR A 13 -19.39 -6.84 9.58
CA THR A 13 -19.53 -7.21 11.00
C THR A 13 -20.05 -8.64 11.12
N SER A 14 -19.97 -9.24 12.31
CA SER A 14 -20.59 -10.55 12.60
C SER A 14 -22.11 -10.56 12.36
N ARG A 15 -22.76 -9.39 12.27
CA ARG A 15 -24.17 -9.21 11.93
C ARG A 15 -24.41 -8.86 10.45
N GLY A 16 -23.39 -8.97 9.59
CA GLY A 16 -23.50 -8.77 8.14
C GLY A 16 -23.48 -7.31 7.66
N LYS A 17 -23.34 -6.32 8.55
CA LYS A 17 -23.26 -4.90 8.15
C LYS A 17 -21.92 -4.61 7.49
N ILE A 18 -21.93 -3.97 6.32
CA ILE A 18 -20.71 -3.55 5.61
C ILE A 18 -20.02 -2.44 6.41
N LEU A 19 -18.69 -2.53 6.54
CA LEU A 19 -17.82 -1.55 7.19
C LEU A 19 -17.02 -0.82 6.10
N PRO A 20 -17.59 0.22 5.48
CA PRO A 20 -16.95 0.91 4.36
C PRO A 20 -15.62 1.58 4.74
N GLU A 21 -15.51 2.06 5.98
CA GLU A 21 -14.28 2.63 6.54
C GLU A 21 -13.10 1.64 6.55
N LYS A 22 -13.35 0.37 6.91
CA LYS A 22 -12.33 -0.68 6.89
C LYS A 22 -11.94 -1.07 5.47
N GLY A 23 -12.92 -1.11 4.57
CA GLY A 23 -12.67 -1.31 3.13
C GLY A 23 -11.80 -0.21 2.54
N ARG A 24 -12.08 1.06 2.86
CA ARG A 24 -11.27 2.21 2.43
C ARG A 24 -9.84 2.14 2.98
N LEU A 25 -9.68 1.87 4.27
CA LEU A 25 -8.35 1.74 4.87
C LEU A 25 -7.55 0.62 4.21
N PHE A 26 -8.18 -0.55 4.00
CA PHE A 26 -7.55 -1.67 3.31
C PHE A 26 -7.15 -1.33 1.88
N ALA A 27 -8.04 -0.68 1.12
CA ALA A 27 -7.74 -0.24 -0.23
C ALA A 27 -6.55 0.73 -0.28
N ILE A 28 -6.45 1.67 0.66
CA ILE A 28 -5.31 2.59 0.79
C ILE A 28 -4.03 1.81 1.09
N LEU A 29 -4.03 0.94 2.11
CA LEU A 29 -2.86 0.17 2.51
C LEU A 29 -2.32 -0.70 1.37
N VAL A 30 -3.21 -1.41 0.67
CA VAL A 30 -2.81 -2.28 -0.44
C VAL A 30 -2.34 -1.48 -1.64
N SER A 31 -3.00 -0.36 -1.97
CA SER A 31 -2.58 0.51 -3.08
C SER A 31 -1.19 1.11 -2.83
N VAL A 32 -0.93 1.59 -1.61
CA VAL A 32 0.37 2.14 -1.23
C VAL A 32 1.44 1.03 -1.24
N ALA A 33 1.16 -0.14 -0.67
CA ALA A 33 2.11 -1.26 -0.71
C ALA A 33 2.44 -1.70 -2.15
N TRP A 34 1.45 -1.77 -3.03
CA TRP A 34 1.65 -2.12 -4.44
C TRP A 34 2.49 -1.07 -5.17
N HIS A 35 2.22 0.20 -4.94
CA HIS A 35 2.99 1.30 -5.50
C HIS A 35 4.46 1.23 -5.08
N GLU A 36 4.75 0.97 -3.80
CA GLU A 36 6.11 0.80 -3.30
C GLU A 36 6.83 -0.38 -3.97
N ILE A 37 6.16 -1.54 -4.10
CA ILE A 37 6.71 -2.71 -4.78
C ILE A 37 7.00 -2.40 -6.25
N TRP A 38 6.07 -1.74 -6.93
CA TRP A 38 6.24 -1.32 -8.32
C TRP A 38 7.44 -0.39 -8.48
N ARG A 39 7.56 0.62 -7.62
CA ARG A 39 8.70 1.55 -7.64
C ARG A 39 10.04 0.83 -7.42
N LEU A 40 10.11 -0.09 -6.46
CA LEU A 40 11.31 -0.89 -6.21
C LEU A 40 11.66 -1.79 -7.40
N ARG A 41 10.66 -2.37 -8.07
CA ARG A 41 10.89 -3.14 -9.31
C ARG A 41 11.44 -2.26 -10.43
N VAL A 42 10.88 -1.06 -10.61
CA VAL A 42 11.35 -0.09 -11.60
C VAL A 42 12.79 0.35 -11.28
N ASP A 43 13.10 0.71 -10.03
CA ASP A 43 14.47 1.11 -9.64
C ASP A 43 15.47 -0.03 -9.91
N ARG A 44 15.09 -1.28 -9.60
CA ARG A 44 15.94 -2.46 -9.86
C ARG A 44 16.07 -2.81 -11.35
N VAL A 45 15.07 -2.57 -12.19
CA VAL A 45 15.12 -3.00 -13.60
C VAL A 45 15.65 -1.91 -14.53
N LEU A 46 15.32 -0.64 -14.26
CA LEU A 46 15.51 0.45 -15.21
C LEU A 46 16.55 1.49 -14.77
N THR A 47 16.70 1.73 -13.46
CA THR A 47 17.46 2.90 -12.98
C THR A 47 18.78 2.52 -12.29
N HIS A 48 18.74 1.57 -11.36
CA HIS A 48 19.89 1.16 -10.55
C HIS A 48 19.86 -0.36 -10.27
N PRO A 49 20.26 -1.20 -11.25
CA PRO A 49 20.10 -2.65 -11.15
C PRO A 49 20.84 -3.33 -9.99
N ASN A 50 21.89 -2.70 -9.47
CA ASN A 50 22.69 -3.23 -8.37
C ASN A 50 22.42 -2.54 -7.02
N LYS A 51 21.40 -1.67 -6.94
CA LYS A 51 21.09 -0.96 -5.70
C LYS A 51 20.42 -1.91 -4.72
N ILE A 52 21.09 -2.13 -3.59
CA ILE A 52 20.53 -2.90 -2.49
C ILE A 52 19.60 -1.97 -1.72
N HIS A 53 18.30 -2.26 -1.77
CA HIS A 53 17.34 -1.59 -0.91
C HIS A 53 17.33 -2.24 0.46
N SER A 54 17.65 -1.45 1.49
CA SER A 54 17.57 -1.91 2.87
C SER A 54 16.10 -1.94 3.32
N GLU A 55 15.69 -3.05 3.94
CA GLU A 55 14.33 -3.24 4.45
C GLU A 55 13.85 -2.09 5.37
N PRO A 56 14.65 -1.58 6.33
CA PRO A 56 14.23 -0.49 7.20
C PRO A 56 13.92 0.81 6.43
N ALA A 57 14.66 1.07 5.35
CA ALA A 57 14.44 2.24 4.51
C ALA A 57 13.15 2.11 3.70
N ILE A 58 12.83 0.90 3.21
CA ILE A 58 11.56 0.62 2.54
C ILE A 58 10.39 0.80 3.51
N CYS A 59 10.49 0.24 4.72
CA CYS A 59 9.45 0.36 5.74
C CYS A 59 9.21 1.83 6.14
N THR A 60 10.27 2.61 6.32
CA THR A 60 10.18 4.05 6.64
C THR A 60 9.49 4.82 5.51
N GLN A 61 9.86 4.55 4.26
CA GLN A 61 9.26 5.19 3.10
C GLN A 61 7.77 4.83 2.95
N TRP A 62 7.43 3.55 3.13
CA TRP A 62 6.06 3.07 3.09
C TRP A 62 5.19 3.73 4.16
N LEU A 63 5.69 3.84 5.40
CA LEU A 63 5.01 4.56 6.49
C LEU A 63 4.77 6.04 6.15
N ARG A 64 5.75 6.73 5.55
CA ARG A 64 5.57 8.11 5.08
C ARG A 64 4.46 8.21 4.04
N SER A 65 4.43 7.31 3.07
CA SER A 65 3.41 7.28 2.02
C SER A 65 2.01 6.98 2.57
N ILE A 66 1.90 6.10 3.57
CA ILE A 66 0.64 5.84 4.29
C ILE A 66 0.20 7.11 5.01
N ASN A 67 1.08 7.72 5.81
CA ASN A 67 0.73 8.90 6.60
C ASN A 67 0.29 10.08 5.70
N ALA A 68 0.94 10.26 4.54
CA ALA A 68 0.52 11.24 3.53
C ALA A 68 -0.85 10.91 2.95
N SER A 69 -1.13 9.64 2.65
CA SER A 69 -2.43 9.19 2.12
C SER A 69 -3.56 9.30 3.13
N LEU A 70 -3.24 9.17 4.42
CA LEU A 70 -4.18 9.33 5.53
C LEU A 70 -4.30 10.78 6.03
N GLN A 71 -3.55 11.72 5.44
CA GLN A 71 -3.49 13.13 5.86
C GLN A 71 -3.15 13.32 7.36
N LEU A 72 -2.46 12.35 7.98
CA LEU A 72 -2.12 12.39 9.41
C LEU A 72 -0.91 13.31 9.71
N LEU A 73 -0.26 13.82 8.68
CA LEU A 73 0.80 14.83 8.74
C LEU A 73 0.34 16.06 7.94
N SER A 74 -0.40 16.96 8.61
CA SER A 74 -0.65 18.34 8.20
C SER A 74 -0.20 19.27 9.32
#